data_AF-A0A6C0BQL2-F1
#
_entry.id   AF-A0A6C0BQL2-F1
#
_cell.length_a   1.000
_cell.length_b   1.000
_cell.length_c   1.000
_cell.angle_alpha   90.00
_cell.angle_beta   90.00
_cell.angle_gamma   90.00
#
_symmetry.space_group_name_H-M   'P 1'
#
loop_
_entity.id
_entity.type
_entity.pdbx_description
1 polymer ?
#
loop_
_entity_poly.entity_id
_entity_poly.type
_entity_poly.pdbx_seq_one_letter_code
_entity_poly.pdbx_strand_id
1 'polypeptide(L)'
;MESWTYASLPKFSLACKQFELTKCLKVYDGDSFHIGVIINGHPFKYPCRLLHVNTAEIKTKCQAEKSMATLARDRVRELILGKIITVKRGDFEKWGRILCTVQCPDGKDLSDTLIQEHLAYPYEGTAKFQGINPPAEFSGCCTKRCQACPEGGRCPKCHQINTNCYMWSALLEQSQ
;
A
#
# COMPACT_ATOMS: atom_id res chain seq x y z
N MET A 1 27.81 10.81 -14.54
CA MET A 1 27.06 9.98 -13.58
C MET A 1 25.91 9.35 -14.33
N GLU A 2 25.93 8.04 -14.53
CA GLU A 2 24.85 7.34 -15.22
C GLU A 2 23.55 7.47 -14.42
N SER A 3 22.52 8.05 -15.05
CA SER A 3 21.22 8.23 -14.42
C SER A 3 20.45 6.90 -14.42
N TRP A 4 20.23 6.31 -13.25
CA TRP A 4 19.45 5.07 -13.15
C TRP A 4 17.97 5.35 -13.36
N THR A 5 17.36 4.64 -14.30
CA THR A 5 15.93 4.74 -14.62
C THR A 5 15.28 3.37 -14.54
N TYR A 6 13.95 3.35 -14.37
CA TYR A 6 13.19 2.10 -14.36
C TYR A 6 13.32 1.28 -15.65
N ALA A 7 13.39 1.96 -16.79
CA ALA A 7 13.43 1.32 -18.11
C ALA A 7 14.77 0.62 -18.37
N SER A 8 15.87 1.17 -17.85
CA SER A 8 17.23 0.74 -18.20
C SER A 8 17.76 -0.47 -17.43
N LEU A 9 17.15 -0.85 -16.29
CA LEU A 9 17.70 -1.92 -15.43
C LEU A 9 17.04 -3.30 -15.66
N PRO A 10 17.81 -4.42 -15.64
CA PRO A 10 17.26 -5.78 -15.72
C PRO A 10 16.67 -6.28 -14.38
N LYS A 11 15.76 -7.26 -14.45
CA LYS A 11 15.26 -8.02 -13.27
C LYS A 11 16.18 -9.21 -13.00
N PHE A 12 16.44 -9.52 -11.74
CA PHE A 12 17.33 -10.61 -11.33
C PHE A 12 16.79 -11.33 -10.08
N SER A 13 17.35 -12.46 -9.65
CA SER A 13 16.94 -13.22 -8.45
C SER A 13 18.11 -13.34 -7.47
N LEU A 14 17.88 -13.17 -6.16
CA LEU A 14 18.96 -13.08 -5.16
C LEU A 14 18.71 -13.80 -3.85
N ALA A 15 19.79 -14.26 -3.22
CA ALA A 15 19.85 -14.74 -1.84
C ALA A 15 20.26 -13.66 -0.80
N CYS A 16 20.63 -12.45 -1.23
CA CYS A 16 21.19 -11.41 -0.35
C CYS A 16 20.11 -10.79 0.56
N LYS A 17 20.42 -10.61 1.86
CA LYS A 17 19.48 -10.16 2.93
C LYS A 17 19.42 -8.64 3.15
N GLN A 18 20.38 -7.88 2.65
CA GLN A 18 20.42 -6.43 2.80
C GLN A 18 21.08 -5.79 1.58
N PHE A 19 20.63 -4.60 1.22
CA PHE A 19 21.16 -3.84 0.10
C PHE A 19 21.87 -2.59 0.62
N GLU A 20 23.14 -2.39 0.26
CA GLU A 20 23.97 -1.30 0.78
C GLU A 20 23.65 0.07 0.15
N LEU A 21 23.29 0.10 -1.13
CA LEU A 21 22.89 1.31 -1.84
C LEU A 21 21.64 1.04 -2.67
N THR A 22 20.51 1.62 -2.26
CA THR A 22 19.24 1.46 -2.98
C THR A 22 18.60 2.78 -3.31
N LYS A 23 18.07 2.87 -4.54
CA LYS A 23 17.34 4.04 -5.02
C LYS A 23 15.92 3.65 -5.35
N CYS A 24 14.93 4.42 -4.91
CA CYS A 24 13.56 4.22 -5.39
C CYS A 24 13.43 4.73 -6.83
N LEU A 25 13.02 3.85 -7.75
CA LEU A 25 12.88 4.17 -9.17
C LEU A 25 11.45 4.50 -9.56
N LYS A 26 10.47 3.84 -8.93
CA LYS A 26 9.06 3.98 -9.28
C LYS A 26 8.17 3.57 -8.11
N VAL A 27 7.10 4.33 -7.88
CA VAL A 27 6.04 4.01 -6.92
C VAL A 27 4.76 3.71 -7.69
N TYR A 28 4.19 2.52 -7.49
CA TYR A 28 2.95 2.07 -8.13
C TYR A 28 1.74 2.44 -7.26
N ASP A 29 1.74 1.95 -6.03
CA ASP A 29 0.70 2.15 -5.02
C ASP A 29 1.35 2.54 -3.67
N GLY A 30 0.56 2.75 -2.61
CA GLY A 30 1.07 3.14 -1.30
C GLY A 30 1.98 2.10 -0.63
N ASP A 31 1.83 0.81 -0.95
CA ASP A 31 2.65 -0.28 -0.41
C ASP A 31 3.58 -0.91 -1.46
N SER A 32 3.47 -0.53 -2.74
CA SER A 32 4.08 -1.24 -3.87
C SER A 32 4.96 -0.32 -4.70
N PHE A 33 6.26 -0.61 -4.74
CA PHE A 33 7.26 0.24 -5.40
C PHE A 33 8.38 -0.60 -6.04
N HIS A 34 9.28 0.05 -6.77
CA HIS A 34 10.45 -0.60 -7.35
C HIS A 34 11.72 0.13 -6.97
N ILE A 35 12.72 -0.65 -6.59
CA ILE A 35 14.04 -0.17 -6.21
C ILE A 35 15.07 -0.56 -7.26
N GLY A 36 16.10 0.26 -7.38
CA GLY A 36 17.35 -0.03 -8.08
C GLY A 36 18.44 -0.30 -7.04
N VAL A 37 19.20 -1.37 -7.23
CA VAL A 37 20.27 -1.82 -6.32
C VAL A 37 21.51 -2.19 -7.15
N ILE A 38 22.71 -1.96 -6.61
CA ILE A 38 23.96 -2.48 -7.21
C ILE A 38 24.35 -3.76 -6.50
N ILE A 39 24.66 -4.79 -7.26
CA ILE A 39 25.16 -6.05 -6.73
C ILE A 39 26.32 -6.48 -7.59
N ASN A 40 27.48 -6.68 -6.95
CA ASN A 40 28.73 -7.02 -7.62
C ASN A 40 29.06 -6.05 -8.78
N GLY A 41 28.81 -4.75 -8.59
CA GLY A 41 29.05 -3.72 -9.61
C GLY A 41 27.98 -3.63 -10.71
N HIS A 42 26.97 -4.49 -10.72
CA HIS A 42 25.91 -4.48 -11.72
C HIS A 42 24.59 -3.94 -11.15
N PRO A 43 23.91 -3.01 -11.85
CA PRO A 43 22.66 -2.45 -11.38
C PRO A 43 21.47 -3.35 -11.76
N PHE A 44 20.58 -3.60 -10.80
CA PHE A 44 19.37 -4.42 -10.94
C PHE A 44 18.14 -3.70 -10.42
N LYS A 45 16.96 -4.07 -10.92
CA LYS A 45 15.68 -3.58 -10.38
C LYS A 45 14.83 -4.69 -9.76
N TYR A 46 14.18 -4.34 -8.64
CA TYR A 46 13.31 -5.25 -7.90
C TYR A 46 11.94 -4.62 -7.64
N PRO A 47 10.84 -5.37 -7.85
CA PRO A 47 9.54 -5.02 -7.30
C PRO A 47 9.52 -5.33 -5.80
N CYS A 48 9.07 -4.37 -5.01
CA CYS A 48 9.01 -4.43 -3.56
C CYS A 48 7.57 -4.21 -3.10
N ARG A 49 7.21 -4.88 -2.00
CA ARG A 49 5.98 -4.66 -1.24
C ARG A 49 6.37 -4.36 0.21
N LEU A 50 5.80 -3.29 0.75
CA LEU A 50 6.06 -2.83 2.09
C LEU A 50 5.50 -3.84 3.10
N LEU A 51 6.32 -4.19 4.10
CA LEU A 51 5.92 -5.07 5.20
C LEU A 51 5.16 -4.29 6.28
N HIS A 52 4.38 -5.04 7.05
CA HIS A 52 3.62 -4.55 8.21
C HIS A 52 2.51 -3.54 7.91
N VAL A 53 2.25 -3.22 6.64
CA VAL A 53 1.21 -2.26 6.26
C VAL A 53 0.36 -2.74 5.10
N ASN A 54 -0.86 -2.22 5.04
CA ASN A 54 -1.72 -2.32 3.87
C ASN A 54 -2.29 -0.95 3.54
N THR A 55 -2.21 -0.57 2.26
CA THR A 55 -2.70 0.72 1.74
C THR A 55 -3.94 0.51 0.88
N ALA A 56 -4.70 1.59 0.66
CA ALA A 56 -5.84 1.57 -0.22
C ALA A 56 -5.44 1.18 -1.66
N GLU A 57 -6.30 0.44 -2.34
CA GLU A 57 -6.06 -0.04 -3.69
C GLU A 57 -6.54 0.97 -4.74
N ILE A 58 -5.66 1.36 -5.68
CA ILE A 58 -6.02 2.35 -6.73
C ILE A 58 -7.09 1.78 -7.68
N LYS A 59 -7.09 0.47 -7.91
CA LYS A 59 -8.00 -0.22 -8.85
C LYS A 59 -9.33 -0.63 -8.21
N THR A 60 -9.90 0.24 -7.39
CA THR A 60 -11.21 0.04 -6.74
C THR A 60 -12.33 0.80 -7.45
N LYS A 61 -13.58 0.39 -7.18
CA LYS A 61 -14.80 1.09 -7.62
C LYS A 61 -15.26 2.15 -6.60
N CYS A 62 -14.75 2.10 -5.37
CA CYS A 62 -15.09 3.06 -4.32
C CYS A 62 -14.30 4.36 -4.49
N GLN A 63 -14.98 5.51 -4.55
CA GLN A 63 -14.30 6.79 -4.75
C GLN A 63 -13.44 7.18 -3.54
N ALA A 64 -13.91 6.93 -2.32
CA ALA A 64 -13.16 7.24 -1.09
C ALA A 64 -11.85 6.44 -0.99
N GLU A 65 -11.90 5.13 -1.25
CA GLU A 65 -10.72 4.25 -1.30
C GLU A 65 -9.75 4.72 -2.39
N LYS A 66 -10.25 5.12 -3.56
CA LYS A 66 -9.41 5.65 -4.64
C LYS A 66 -8.72 6.97 -4.28
N SER A 67 -9.42 7.85 -3.56
CA SER A 67 -8.85 9.09 -3.04
C SER A 67 -7.74 8.79 -2.03
N MET A 68 -7.99 7.92 -1.05
CA MET A 68 -6.98 7.47 -0.08
C MET A 68 -5.79 6.80 -0.74
N ALA A 69 -6.02 5.95 -1.75
CA ALA A 69 -4.95 5.28 -2.49
C ALA A 69 -4.06 6.28 -3.22
N THR A 70 -4.66 7.37 -3.72
CA THR A 70 -3.93 8.46 -4.39
C THR A 70 -3.09 9.25 -3.39
N LEU A 71 -3.67 9.61 -2.23
CA LEU A 71 -2.96 10.31 -1.15
C LEU A 71 -1.78 9.49 -0.63
N ALA A 72 -2.01 8.22 -0.30
CA ALA A 72 -0.95 7.32 0.18
C ALA A 72 0.19 7.19 -0.85
N ARG A 73 -0.15 6.98 -2.12
CA ARG A 73 0.85 6.88 -3.21
C ARG A 73 1.65 8.17 -3.36
N ASP A 74 0.99 9.32 -3.38
CA ASP A 74 1.65 10.60 -3.62
C ASP A 74 2.54 10.96 -2.43
N ARG A 75 2.11 10.64 -1.20
CA ARG A 75 2.95 10.76 -0.01
C ARG A 75 4.20 9.87 -0.07
N VAL A 76 4.05 8.60 -0.45
CA VAL A 76 5.21 7.71 -0.64
C VAL A 76 6.16 8.26 -1.70
N ARG A 77 5.63 8.85 -2.79
CA ARG A 77 6.48 9.49 -3.80
C ARG A 77 7.30 10.63 -3.21
N GLU A 78 6.68 11.51 -2.43
CA GLU A 78 7.39 12.59 -1.74
C GLU A 78 8.49 12.07 -0.81
N LEU A 79 8.22 10.99 -0.08
CA LEU A 79 9.14 10.44 0.90
C LEU A 79 10.35 9.75 0.25
N ILE A 80 10.12 8.87 -0.74
CA ILE A 80 11.17 7.97 -1.24
C ILE A 80 11.51 8.10 -2.73
N LEU A 81 10.63 8.62 -3.60
CA LEU A 81 10.85 8.55 -5.06
C LEU A 81 12.12 9.31 -5.47
N GLY A 82 13.00 8.64 -6.22
CA GLY A 82 14.24 9.22 -6.71
C GLY A 82 15.33 9.42 -5.65
N LYS A 83 15.06 9.09 -4.38
CA LYS A 83 16.00 9.24 -3.27
C LYS A 83 16.73 7.93 -2.97
N ILE A 84 17.87 8.05 -2.28
CA ILE A 84 18.60 6.92 -1.72
C ILE A 84 17.92 6.53 -0.41
N ILE A 85 17.54 5.26 -0.30
CA ILE A 85 16.83 4.70 0.85
C ILE A 85 17.57 3.48 1.36
N THR A 86 17.30 3.09 2.61
CA THR A 86 17.80 1.84 3.16
C THR A 86 16.68 0.82 3.15
N VAL A 87 16.87 -0.28 2.42
CA VAL A 87 15.87 -1.35 2.31
C VAL A 87 16.38 -2.55 3.10
N LYS A 88 15.63 -2.94 4.13
CA LYS A 88 15.84 -4.21 4.83
C LYS A 88 14.93 -5.24 4.20
N ARG A 89 15.56 -6.26 3.62
CA ARG A 89 14.87 -7.29 2.85
C ARG A 89 14.28 -8.33 3.81
N GLY A 90 13.00 -8.62 3.63
CA GLY A 90 12.35 -9.81 4.16
C GLY A 90 12.32 -10.94 3.13
N ASP A 91 11.25 -11.72 3.16
CA ASP A 91 11.07 -12.87 2.28
C ASP A 91 10.57 -12.50 0.88
N PHE A 92 10.74 -13.43 -0.06
CA PHE A 92 10.06 -13.31 -1.34
C PHE A 92 8.61 -13.73 -1.20
N GLU A 93 7.72 -12.94 -1.76
CA GLU A 93 6.35 -13.35 -1.98
C GLU A 93 6.27 -14.38 -3.11
N LYS A 94 5.22 -15.22 -3.09
CA LYS A 94 4.87 -16.19 -4.15
C LYS A 94 4.90 -15.64 -5.59
N TRP A 95 4.78 -14.32 -5.77
CA TRP A 95 4.76 -13.65 -7.07
C TRP A 95 6.08 -12.93 -7.43
N GLY A 96 7.16 -13.18 -6.69
CA GLY A 96 8.48 -12.62 -6.98
C GLY A 96 8.67 -11.16 -6.56
N ARG A 97 7.77 -10.63 -5.70
CA ARG A 97 7.99 -9.35 -5.01
C ARG A 97 8.83 -9.57 -3.77
N ILE A 98 9.71 -8.63 -3.47
CA ILE A 98 10.44 -8.60 -2.20
C ILE A 98 9.53 -7.99 -1.16
N LEU A 99 9.24 -8.71 -0.07
CA LEU A 99 8.70 -8.10 1.13
C LEU A 99 9.83 -7.36 1.84
N CYS A 100 9.66 -6.08 2.17
CA CYS A 100 10.72 -5.30 2.80
C CYS A 100 10.18 -4.20 3.70
N THR A 101 11.02 -3.76 4.65
CA THR A 101 10.86 -2.49 5.35
C THR A 101 11.81 -1.46 4.74
N VAL A 102 11.40 -0.18 4.78
CA VAL A 102 12.11 0.92 4.15
C VAL A 102 12.35 2.00 5.16
N GLN A 103 13.61 2.39 5.30
CA GLN A 103 13.98 3.59 6.01
C GLN A 103 14.14 4.73 5.00
N CYS A 104 13.40 5.81 5.25
CA CYS A 104 13.46 7.04 4.50
C CYS A 104 14.82 7.75 4.72
N PRO A 105 15.20 8.71 3.85
CA PRO A 105 16.48 9.41 3.97
C PRO A 105 16.62 10.23 5.26
N ASP A 106 15.52 10.58 5.89
CA ASP A 106 15.45 11.26 7.19
C ASP A 106 15.60 10.31 8.38
N GLY A 107 15.80 9.01 8.13
CA GLY A 107 15.98 7.98 9.14
C GLY A 107 14.67 7.39 9.68
N LYS A 108 13.50 7.88 9.24
CA LYS A 108 12.20 7.34 9.69
C LYS A 108 11.83 6.07 8.93
N ASP A 109 11.05 5.20 9.56
CA ASP A 109 10.46 4.06 8.89
C ASP A 109 9.25 4.50 8.05
N LEU A 110 9.19 4.05 6.80
CA LEU A 110 8.13 4.40 5.87
C LEU A 110 6.77 3.83 6.32
N SER A 111 6.74 2.60 6.83
CA SER A 111 5.52 1.96 7.31
C SER A 111 4.93 2.73 8.48
N ASP A 112 5.77 3.07 9.46
CA ASP A 112 5.35 3.83 10.65
C ASP A 112 4.84 5.22 10.26
N THR A 113 5.51 5.89 9.32
CA THR A 113 5.09 7.21 8.82
C THR A 113 3.70 7.15 8.19
N LEU A 114 3.43 6.14 7.36
CA LEU A 114 2.12 5.99 6.70
C LEU A 114 1.00 5.65 7.69
N ILE A 115 1.29 4.87 8.73
CA ILE A 115 0.31 4.57 9.79
C ILE A 115 0.00 5.83 10.60
N GLN A 116 1.03 6.60 10.99
CA GLN A 116 0.88 7.85 11.76
C GLN A 116 0.09 8.91 11.01
N GLU A 117 0.26 8.98 9.68
CA GLU A 117 -0.47 9.91 8.82
C GLU A 117 -1.86 9.37 8.39
N HIS A 118 -2.30 8.25 8.94
CA HIS A 118 -3.60 7.63 8.63
C HIS A 118 -3.76 7.24 7.13
N LEU A 119 -2.64 6.99 6.43
CA LEU A 119 -2.62 6.61 5.01
C LEU A 119 -2.52 5.09 4.80
N ALA A 120 -2.21 4.34 5.87
CA ALA A 120 -2.11 2.89 5.85
C ALA A 120 -2.62 2.28 7.17
N TYR A 121 -2.97 0.98 7.12
CA TYR A 121 -3.27 0.19 8.31
C TYR A 121 -2.14 -0.79 8.61
N PRO A 122 -1.85 -1.08 9.90
CA PRO A 122 -0.94 -2.15 10.26
C PRO A 122 -1.50 -3.52 9.81
N TYR A 123 -0.63 -4.36 9.26
CA TYR A 123 -1.00 -5.69 8.75
C TYR A 123 0.12 -6.72 9.01
N GLU A 124 -0.15 -7.69 9.88
CA GLU A 124 0.82 -8.74 10.26
C GLU A 124 0.59 -10.10 9.58
N GLY A 125 -0.11 -10.15 8.45
CA GLY A 125 -0.18 -11.38 7.63
C GLY A 125 -1.12 -12.49 8.15
N THR A 126 -1.71 -12.35 9.34
CA THR A 126 -2.85 -13.18 9.75
C THR A 126 -4.15 -12.43 9.43
N ALA A 127 -5.14 -13.14 8.88
CA ALA A 127 -6.38 -12.58 8.33
C ALA A 127 -7.35 -11.95 9.37
N LYS A 128 -6.84 -11.46 10.50
CA LYS A 128 -7.61 -10.70 11.49
C LYS A 128 -7.29 -9.24 11.34
N PHE A 129 -8.18 -8.58 10.61
CA PHE A 129 -8.29 -7.15 10.54
C PHE A 129 -8.30 -6.54 11.96
N GLN A 130 -7.34 -5.68 12.28
CA GLN A 130 -7.32 -4.86 13.51
C GLN A 130 -7.64 -3.39 13.20
N GLY A 131 -8.38 -3.11 12.13
CA GLY A 131 -8.87 -1.75 11.85
C GLY A 131 -10.26 -1.51 12.44
N ILE A 132 -10.74 -0.29 12.26
CA ILE A 132 -12.06 0.18 12.69
C ILE A 132 -13.12 -0.72 12.04
N ASN A 133 -13.76 -1.57 12.84
CA ASN A 133 -14.95 -2.29 12.37
C ASN A 133 -16.01 -1.26 12.03
N PRO A 134 -16.69 -1.36 10.87
CA PRO A 134 -17.82 -0.48 10.62
C PRO A 134 -18.85 -0.65 11.75
N PRO A 135 -19.54 0.43 12.17
CA PRO A 135 -20.50 0.35 13.25
C PRO A 135 -21.56 -0.73 12.92
N ALA A 136 -22.06 -1.42 13.94
CA ALA A 136 -22.86 -2.65 13.79
C ALA A 136 -24.12 -2.48 12.92
N GLU A 137 -24.58 -1.24 12.74
CA GLU A 137 -25.65 -0.84 11.82
C GLU A 137 -25.32 -1.04 10.31
N PHE A 138 -24.05 -1.19 9.95
CA PHE A 138 -23.60 -1.56 8.60
C PHE A 138 -23.28 -3.06 8.46
N SER A 139 -23.14 -3.80 9.57
CA SER A 139 -23.00 -5.25 9.55
C SER A 139 -24.37 -5.92 9.52
N GLY A 140 -24.92 -6.16 8.33
CA GLY A 140 -26.06 -7.07 8.18
C GLY A 140 -27.17 -6.69 7.21
N CYS A 141 -27.08 -5.57 6.48
CA CYS A 141 -28.20 -5.16 5.62
C CYS A 141 -28.37 -6.00 4.32
N CYS A 142 -27.39 -6.83 3.94
CA CYS A 142 -27.36 -7.43 2.60
C CYS A 142 -27.36 -8.96 2.55
N THR A 143 -27.99 -9.66 3.50
CA THR A 143 -28.15 -11.12 3.35
C THR A 143 -29.58 -11.59 3.06
N LYS A 144 -30.67 -11.01 3.58
CA LYS A 144 -32.04 -11.39 3.14
C LYS A 144 -33.05 -10.24 3.32
N ARG A 145 -33.74 -9.88 2.24
CA ARG A 145 -34.99 -9.06 2.15
C ARG A 145 -35.29 -8.17 3.38
N CYS A 146 -34.82 -6.92 3.33
CA CYS A 146 -35.28 -5.88 4.25
C CYS A 146 -36.74 -5.50 3.94
N GLN A 147 -37.62 -5.55 4.95
CA GLN A 147 -39.05 -5.22 4.85
C GLN A 147 -39.33 -3.72 4.59
N ALA A 148 -38.31 -2.86 4.67
CA ALA A 148 -38.43 -1.41 4.45
C ALA A 148 -38.27 -0.98 2.98
N CYS A 149 -38.18 -1.91 2.03
CA CYS A 149 -38.03 -1.61 0.60
C CYS A 149 -39.33 -1.95 -0.15
N PRO A 150 -40.17 -0.95 -0.53
CA PRO A 150 -41.51 -1.24 -1.05
C PRO A 150 -41.52 -1.98 -2.39
N GLU A 151 -40.52 -1.83 -3.26
CA GLU A 151 -40.56 -2.46 -4.58
C GLU A 151 -39.15 -2.81 -5.06
N GLY A 152 -38.80 -4.10 -5.02
CA GLY A 152 -37.89 -4.79 -5.97
C GLY A 152 -36.54 -4.17 -6.38
N GLY A 153 -36.03 -3.15 -5.70
CA GLY A 153 -34.87 -2.36 -6.13
C GLY A 153 -33.69 -2.43 -5.16
N ARG A 154 -32.46 -2.48 -5.71
CA ARG A 154 -31.19 -2.37 -4.98
C ARG A 154 -31.16 -1.04 -4.21
N CYS A 155 -30.94 -1.05 -2.90
CA CYS A 155 -31.03 0.17 -2.11
C CYS A 155 -29.86 1.14 -2.39
N PRO A 156 -30.12 2.45 -2.51
CA PRO A 156 -29.09 3.45 -2.83
C PRO A 156 -28.09 3.66 -1.69
N LYS A 157 -28.46 3.40 -0.43
CA LYS A 157 -27.56 3.48 0.74
C LYS A 157 -26.59 2.31 0.87
N CYS A 158 -26.94 1.15 0.34
CA CYS A 158 -26.17 -0.09 0.49
C CYS A 158 -25.32 -0.42 -0.75
N HIS A 159 -25.35 0.42 -1.80
CA HIS A 159 -24.68 0.14 -3.06
C HIS A 159 -23.18 0.46 -3.07
N GLN A 160 -22.63 1.11 -2.03
CA GLN A 160 -21.28 1.69 -2.12
C GLN A 160 -20.34 1.39 -0.96
N ILE A 161 -20.81 0.77 0.12
CA ILE A 161 -19.98 0.62 1.31
C ILE A 161 -19.73 -0.88 1.54
N ASN A 162 -18.72 -1.43 0.85
CA ASN A 162 -18.03 -2.59 1.44
C ASN A 162 -17.29 -2.09 2.70
N THR A 163 -16.98 -3.00 3.63
CA THR A 163 -16.21 -2.70 4.86
C THR A 163 -14.99 -1.82 4.57
N ASN A 164 -14.27 -2.11 3.48
CA ASN A 164 -13.09 -1.34 3.06
C ASN A 164 -13.39 0.12 2.70
N CYS A 165 -14.48 0.40 1.99
CA CYS A 165 -14.85 1.76 1.58
C CYS A 165 -15.22 2.62 2.79
N TYR A 166 -15.90 2.06 3.80
CA TYR A 166 -16.18 2.75 5.07
C TYR A 166 -14.88 3.14 5.79
N MET A 167 -13.99 2.16 5.95
CA MET A 167 -12.70 2.31 6.59
C MET A 167 -11.89 3.46 6.00
N TRP A 168 -11.74 3.48 4.67
CA TRP A 168 -11.00 4.53 3.98
C TRP A 168 -11.70 5.89 4.04
N SER A 169 -13.04 5.92 4.10
CA SER A 169 -13.78 7.17 4.29
C SER A 169 -13.50 7.77 5.67
N ALA A 170 -13.51 6.95 6.72
CA ALA A 170 -13.23 7.39 8.09
C ALA A 170 -11.78 7.88 8.28
N LEU A 171 -10.80 7.23 7.63
CA LEU A 171 -9.42 7.72 7.65
C LEU A 171 -9.24 9.00 6.82
N LEU A 172 -9.94 9.12 5.69
CA LEU A 172 -9.86 10.31 4.84
C LEU A 172 -10.29 11.57 5.61
N GLU A 173 -11.27 11.44 6.50
CA GLU A 173 -11.70 12.52 7.40
C GLU A 173 -10.65 12.87 8.47
N GLN A 174 -9.85 11.90 8.93
CA GLN A 174 -8.79 12.11 9.93
C GLN A 174 -7.49 12.64 9.32
N SER A 175 -7.29 12.45 8.01
CA SER A 175 -6.11 12.91 7.27
C SER A 175 -6.19 14.34 6.73
N GLN A 176 -7.34 15.01 6.90
CA GLN A 176 -7.62 16.40 6.47
C GLN A 176 -7.53 17.36 7.65
#